data_AF-A0A7W5P6M8-F1
#
_entry.id   AF-A0A7W5P6M8-F1
#
_cell.length_a   1.000
_cell.length_b   1.000
_cell.length_c   1.000
_cell.angle_alpha   90.00
_cell.angle_beta   90.00
_cell.angle_gamma   90.00
#
_symmetry.space_group_name_H-M   'P 1'
#
loop_
_entity.id
_entity.type
_entity.pdbx_description
1 polymer ?
#
loop_
_entity_poly.entity_id
_entity_poly.type
_entity_poly.pdbx_seq_one_letter_code
_entity_poly.pdbx_strand_id
1 'polypeptide(L)'
;MRADIDATGYFPELVEEGIVLAVADEDLLDFVVHHEPTFDHDEIHRHVTVLALTPTRLVVGHTDDQPAEAPATGTYAASSTESVPLSKINSVVLTRVVTQPERYRAGSDDVGETWLTVGWDGVRRVDLEPAGCEDPQCEADHGYTGTFAGDDLTVRMSSAADGPDRVARLVRFSTTLQRAAAV
;
A
#
# COMPACT_ATOMS: atom_id res chain seq x y z
N MET A 1 13.92 -10.56 3.26
CA MET A 1 12.68 -10.59 2.47
C MET A 1 12.05 -11.97 2.53
N ARG A 2 12.74 -13.03 2.07
CA ARG A 2 12.22 -14.42 2.08
C ARG A 2 11.52 -14.85 3.37
N ALA A 3 12.17 -14.71 4.53
CA ALA A 3 11.57 -15.11 5.81
C ALA A 3 10.25 -14.37 6.14
N ASP A 4 10.13 -13.09 5.74
CA ASP A 4 8.92 -12.29 5.98
C ASP A 4 7.78 -12.71 5.03
N ILE A 5 8.13 -13.10 3.79
CA ILE A 5 7.21 -13.69 2.80
C ILE A 5 6.76 -15.08 3.27
N ASP A 6 7.68 -15.96 3.69
CA ASP A 6 7.36 -17.30 4.20
C ASP A 6 6.42 -17.22 5.41
N ALA A 7 6.61 -16.23 6.28
CA ALA A 7 5.74 -16.00 7.44
C ALA A 7 4.29 -15.62 7.07
N THR A 8 4.00 -15.21 5.83
CA THR A 8 2.62 -14.99 5.36
C THR A 8 1.90 -16.32 5.10
N GLY A 9 2.65 -17.40 4.81
CA GLY A 9 2.10 -18.69 4.41
C GLY A 9 1.35 -18.66 3.08
N TYR A 10 1.58 -17.64 2.24
CA TYR A 10 0.75 -17.35 1.08
C TYR A 10 1.59 -17.25 -0.21
N PHE A 11 1.60 -18.36 -0.97
CA PHE A 11 2.36 -18.54 -2.22
C PHE A 11 3.79 -17.97 -2.20
N PRO A 12 4.64 -18.33 -1.21
CA PRO A 12 5.89 -17.62 -0.96
C PRO A 12 6.88 -17.64 -2.14
N GLU A 13 6.91 -18.74 -2.91
CA GLU A 13 7.75 -18.85 -4.10
C GLU A 13 7.29 -17.91 -5.21
N LEU A 14 5.97 -17.84 -5.47
CA LEU A 14 5.39 -16.94 -6.46
C LEU A 14 5.59 -15.47 -6.11
N VAL A 15 5.39 -15.11 -4.83
CA VAL A 15 5.58 -13.74 -4.33
C VAL A 15 7.04 -13.33 -4.43
N GLU A 16 7.97 -14.18 -4.00
CA GLU A 16 9.39 -13.85 -4.08
C GLU A 16 9.87 -13.77 -5.53
N GLU A 17 9.50 -14.73 -6.39
CA GLU A 17 9.89 -14.74 -7.80
C GLU A 17 9.41 -13.47 -8.50
N GLY A 18 8.15 -13.05 -8.27
CA GLY A 18 7.62 -11.81 -8.85
C GLY A 18 8.45 -10.58 -8.47
N ILE A 19 8.83 -10.45 -7.20
CA ILE A 19 9.65 -9.32 -6.74
C ILE A 19 11.07 -9.39 -7.28
N VAL A 20 11.70 -10.58 -7.28
CA VAL A 20 13.06 -10.76 -7.81
C VAL A 20 13.11 -10.42 -9.30
N LEU A 21 12.12 -10.85 -10.09
CA LEU A 21 12.00 -10.52 -11.50
C LEU A 21 11.82 -9.01 -11.72
N ALA A 22 11.02 -8.35 -10.90
CA ALA A 22 10.74 -6.91 -11.04
C ALA A 22 11.92 -6.03 -10.62
N VAL A 23 12.61 -6.39 -9.52
CA VAL A 23 13.84 -5.72 -9.05
C VAL A 23 14.99 -5.91 -10.04
N ALA A 24 15.09 -7.10 -10.65
CA ALA A 24 16.15 -7.48 -11.56
C ALA A 24 17.56 -7.28 -10.94
N ASP A 25 18.46 -6.56 -11.61
CA ASP A 25 19.85 -6.40 -11.20
C ASP A 25 20.09 -5.24 -10.21
N GLU A 26 19.04 -4.56 -9.73
CA GLU A 26 19.17 -3.46 -8.78
C GLU A 26 19.33 -3.95 -7.33
N ASP A 27 20.10 -3.20 -6.53
CA ASP A 27 20.22 -3.45 -5.10
C ASP A 27 18.88 -3.18 -4.38
N LEU A 28 18.51 -4.07 -3.46
CA LEU A 28 17.37 -3.87 -2.57
C LEU A 28 17.81 -3.05 -1.34
N LEU A 29 17.34 -1.81 -1.22
CA LEU A 29 17.69 -0.90 -0.12
C LEU A 29 16.89 -1.19 1.15
N ASP A 30 15.58 -1.38 1.02
CA ASP A 30 14.69 -1.75 2.13
C ASP A 30 13.43 -2.42 1.56
N PHE A 31 12.66 -3.10 2.42
CA PHE A 31 11.42 -3.74 2.01
C PHE A 31 10.41 -3.88 3.15
N VAL A 32 9.13 -3.99 2.78
CA VAL A 32 8.01 -4.32 3.67
C VAL A 32 7.18 -5.41 3.02
N VAL A 33 6.75 -6.40 3.82
CA VAL A 33 5.74 -7.40 3.44
C VAL A 33 4.52 -7.17 4.32
N HIS A 34 3.40 -6.87 3.68
CA HIS A 34 2.10 -6.70 4.30
C HIS A 34 1.18 -7.83 3.85
N HIS A 35 0.53 -8.48 4.80
CA HIS A 35 -0.45 -9.52 4.55
C HIS A 35 -1.79 -9.02 5.08
N GLU A 36 -2.70 -8.70 4.17
CA GLU A 36 -4.03 -8.21 4.49
C GLU A 36 -5.03 -9.35 4.37
N PRO A 37 -5.54 -9.87 5.50
CA PRO A 37 -6.69 -10.77 5.48
C PRO A 37 -7.96 -9.93 5.30
N THR A 38 -8.54 -9.94 4.10
CA THR A 38 -9.85 -9.32 3.87
C THR A 38 -10.93 -10.37 4.09
N PHE A 39 -11.91 -10.04 4.93
CA PHE A 39 -13.09 -10.85 5.18
C PHE A 39 -14.27 -10.20 4.46
N ASP A 40 -14.78 -10.81 3.40
CA ASP A 40 -16.10 -10.51 2.87
C ASP A 40 -17.09 -11.56 3.38
N HIS A 41 -18.38 -11.25 3.37
CA HIS A 41 -19.43 -11.97 4.09
C HIS A 41 -19.53 -13.48 3.80
N ASP A 42 -18.92 -13.98 2.71
CA ASP A 42 -18.85 -15.41 2.36
C ASP A 42 -17.43 -15.94 2.02
N GLU A 43 -16.40 -15.09 1.89
CA GLU A 43 -15.05 -15.51 1.47
C GLU A 43 -13.91 -14.75 2.18
N ILE A 44 -12.79 -15.45 2.41
CA ILE A 44 -11.54 -14.85 2.89
C ILE A 44 -10.65 -14.60 1.67
N HIS A 45 -10.46 -13.34 1.30
CA HIS A 45 -9.45 -12.95 0.33
C HIS A 45 -8.15 -12.67 1.06
N ARG A 46 -7.13 -13.48 0.77
CA ARG A 46 -5.79 -13.24 1.27
C ARG A 46 -5.07 -12.40 0.25
N HIS A 47 -4.50 -11.29 0.68
CA HIS A 47 -3.76 -10.41 -0.20
C HIS A 47 -2.38 -10.15 0.41
N VAL A 48 -1.34 -10.34 -0.37
CA VAL A 48 0.03 -9.98 0.03
C VAL A 48 0.49 -8.81 -0.82
N THR A 49 0.88 -7.72 -0.16
CA THR A 49 1.58 -6.59 -0.76
C THR A 49 3.05 -6.63 -0.33
N VAL A 50 3.97 -6.56 -1.29
CA VAL A 50 5.40 -6.39 -1.02
C VAL A 50 5.86 -5.06 -1.60
N LEU A 51 6.46 -4.23 -0.76
CA LEU A 51 7.13 -3.00 -1.17
C LEU A 51 8.63 -3.25 -1.16
N ALA A 52 9.28 -3.06 -2.30
CA ALA A 52 10.72 -3.22 -2.47
C ALA A 52 11.32 -1.91 -2.98
N LEU A 53 12.17 -1.27 -2.17
CA LEU A 53 12.81 -0.01 -2.52
C LEU A 53 14.19 -0.27 -3.11
N THR A 54 14.43 0.28 -4.30
CA THR A 54 15.72 0.26 -5.00
C THR A 54 16.29 1.68 -5.09
N PRO A 55 17.54 1.86 -5.57
CA PRO A 55 18.09 3.20 -5.79
C PRO A 55 17.29 4.07 -6.77
N THR A 56 16.51 3.49 -7.68
CA THR A 56 15.84 4.25 -8.76
C THR A 56 14.31 4.22 -8.71
N ARG A 57 13.71 3.22 -8.05
CA ARG A 57 12.27 3.01 -8.03
C ARG A 57 11.76 2.29 -6.78
N LEU A 58 10.48 2.47 -6.50
CA LEU A 58 9.70 1.62 -5.63
C LEU A 58 9.04 0.54 -6.49
N VAL A 59 9.31 -0.73 -6.19
CA VAL A 59 8.59 -1.87 -6.76
C VAL A 59 7.48 -2.25 -5.80
N VAL A 60 6.25 -2.31 -6.32
CA VAL A 60 5.05 -2.72 -5.59
C VAL A 60 4.59 -4.04 -6.17
N GLY A 61 4.62 -5.11 -5.38
CA GLY A 61 4.08 -6.41 -5.75
C GLY A 61 2.79 -6.70 -5.04
N HIS A 62 1.81 -7.20 -5.77
CA HIS A 62 0.52 -7.64 -5.26
C HIS A 62 0.27 -9.08 -5.67
N THR A 63 -0.05 -9.93 -4.70
CA THR A 63 -0.50 -11.30 -4.96
C THR A 63 -1.82 -11.53 -4.25
N ASP A 64 -2.82 -11.96 -5.03
CA ASP A 64 -4.14 -12.35 -4.56
C ASP A 64 -4.53 -13.71 -5.14
N ASP A 65 -5.60 -14.28 -4.60
CA ASP A 65 -6.19 -15.51 -5.07
C ASP A 65 -7.69 -15.43 -5.15
N GLN A 66 -8.21 -16.17 -6.12
CA GLN A 66 -9.63 -16.27 -6.38
C GLN A 66 -10.01 -17.72 -6.67
N PRO A 67 -11.23 -18.14 -6.29
CA PRO A 67 -11.77 -19.43 -6.68
C PRO A 67 -11.76 -19.58 -8.21
N ALA A 68 -11.43 -20.77 -8.69
CA ALA A 68 -11.57 -21.09 -10.10
C ALA A 68 -13.04 -21.08 -10.54
N GLU A 69 -13.34 -20.44 -11.68
CA GLU A 69 -14.64 -20.56 -12.31
C GLU A 69 -14.79 -21.91 -13.04
N ALA A 70 -15.99 -22.49 -12.99
CA ALA A 70 -16.28 -23.73 -13.69
C ALA A 70 -16.05 -23.58 -15.22
N PRO A 71 -15.43 -24.57 -15.89
CA PRO A 71 -15.22 -25.95 -15.46
C PRO A 71 -13.89 -26.20 -14.72
N ALA A 72 -13.08 -25.18 -14.47
CA ALA A 72 -11.84 -25.33 -13.72
C ALA A 72 -12.14 -25.55 -12.22
N THR A 73 -11.21 -26.22 -11.54
CA THR A 73 -11.30 -26.50 -10.10
C THR A 73 -10.04 -26.01 -9.40
N GLY A 74 -10.18 -25.64 -8.13
CA GLY A 74 -9.08 -25.14 -7.31
C GLY A 74 -9.07 -23.62 -7.19
N THR A 75 -7.88 -23.07 -6.96
CA THR A 75 -7.63 -21.65 -6.71
C THR A 75 -6.63 -21.14 -7.74
N TYR A 76 -6.92 -19.97 -8.32
CA TYR A 76 -5.95 -19.24 -9.15
C TYR A 76 -5.34 -18.11 -8.34
N ALA A 77 -4.02 -18.00 -8.36
CA ALA A 77 -3.32 -16.85 -7.83
C ALA A 77 -2.93 -15.92 -8.98
N ALA A 78 -3.19 -14.62 -8.81
CA ALA A 78 -2.65 -13.58 -9.68
C ALA A 78 -1.56 -12.84 -8.93
N SER A 79 -0.40 -12.67 -9.56
CA SER A 79 0.70 -11.86 -9.04
C SER A 79 1.05 -10.79 -10.05
N SER A 80 1.07 -9.55 -9.59
CA SER A 80 1.39 -8.37 -10.41
C SER A 80 2.47 -7.56 -9.73
N THR A 81 3.31 -6.90 -10.53
CA THR A 81 4.33 -5.97 -10.04
C THR A 81 4.25 -4.65 -10.80
N GLU A 82 4.33 -3.55 -10.08
CA GLU A 82 4.42 -2.20 -10.61
C GLU A 82 5.79 -1.62 -10.25
N SER A 83 6.40 -0.90 -11.18
CA SER A 83 7.66 -0.18 -10.96
C SER A 83 7.41 1.31 -11.04
N VAL A 84 7.52 1.99 -9.89
CA VAL A 84 7.29 3.42 -9.74
C VAL A 84 8.62 4.14 -9.60
N PRO A 85 9.08 4.91 -10.60
CA PRO A 85 10.31 5.70 -10.48
C PRO A 85 10.23 6.62 -9.26
N LEU A 86 11.32 6.76 -8.50
CA LEU A 86 11.33 7.64 -7.32
C LEU A 86 11.01 9.09 -7.68
N SER A 87 11.37 9.53 -8.89
CA SER A 87 11.05 10.86 -9.42
C SER A 87 9.56 11.09 -9.75
N LYS A 88 8.73 10.06 -9.68
CA LYS A 88 7.27 10.12 -9.88
C LYS A 88 6.49 10.04 -8.57
N ILE A 89 7.17 9.76 -7.45
CA ILE A 89 6.55 9.76 -6.14
C ILE A 89 6.30 11.22 -5.75
N ASN A 90 5.04 11.59 -5.66
CA ASN A 90 4.62 12.97 -5.38
C ASN A 90 4.41 13.19 -3.89
N SER A 91 4.03 12.15 -3.14
CA SER A 91 3.91 12.22 -1.69
C SER A 91 4.26 10.90 -1.00
N VAL A 92 4.87 10.99 0.18
CA VAL A 92 5.13 9.86 1.08
C VAL A 92 4.77 10.28 2.50
N VAL A 93 3.59 9.86 2.96
CA VAL A 93 3.03 10.24 4.25
C VAL A 93 3.13 9.06 5.22
N LEU A 94 3.84 9.27 6.33
CA LEU A 94 3.89 8.33 7.45
C LEU A 94 3.03 8.87 8.60
N THR A 95 2.01 8.12 8.98
CA THR A 95 1.24 8.40 10.20
C THR A 95 1.54 7.36 11.28
N ARG A 96 1.69 7.82 12.52
CA ARG A 96 1.94 6.99 13.70
C ARG A 96 0.95 7.35 14.79
N VAL A 97 0.36 6.34 15.42
CA VAL A 97 -0.61 6.48 16.50
C VAL A 97 -0.01 5.92 17.79
N VAL A 98 -0.01 6.73 18.83
CA VAL A 98 0.45 6.38 20.17
C VAL A 98 -0.75 6.42 21.10
N THR A 99 -1.02 5.30 21.78
CA THR A 99 -2.22 5.16 22.63
C THR A 99 -2.13 5.96 23.93
N GLN A 100 -0.92 6.16 24.47
CA GLN A 100 -0.66 6.90 25.72
C GLN A 100 0.39 8.00 25.49
N PRO A 101 0.04 9.10 24.79
CA PRO A 101 1.01 10.12 24.37
C PRO A 101 1.75 10.78 25.54
N GLU A 102 1.13 10.88 26.72
CA GLU A 102 1.72 11.43 27.94
C GLU A 102 2.85 10.55 28.53
N ARG A 103 2.93 9.28 28.12
CA ARG A 103 3.97 8.33 28.53
C ARG A 103 5.02 8.07 27.45
N TYR A 104 4.80 8.61 26.25
CA TYR A 104 5.66 8.38 25.10
C TYR A 104 7.11 8.77 25.40
N ARG A 105 8.03 7.88 25.04
CA ARG A 105 9.46 8.16 25.07
C ARG A 105 10.03 7.99 23.67
N ALA A 106 10.89 8.91 23.26
CA ALA A 106 11.57 8.77 21.98
C ALA A 106 12.34 7.44 21.95
N GLY A 107 12.10 6.63 20.91
CA GLY A 107 12.73 5.32 20.75
C GLY A 107 12.07 4.18 21.53
N SER A 108 10.91 4.38 22.18
CA SER A 108 10.11 3.29 22.70
C SER A 108 9.21 2.67 21.62
N ASP A 109 8.75 1.43 21.87
CA ASP A 109 7.79 0.71 21.04
C ASP A 109 6.33 1.12 21.32
N ASP A 110 6.10 2.35 21.81
CA ASP A 110 4.77 2.86 22.20
C ASP A 110 3.88 3.19 20.99
N VAL A 111 4.39 3.06 19.76
CA VAL A 111 3.60 3.20 18.54
C VAL A 111 2.74 1.95 18.38
N GLY A 112 1.46 2.08 18.67
CA GLY A 112 0.50 0.96 18.58
C GLY A 112 0.05 0.69 17.16
N GLU A 113 0.07 1.70 16.29
CA GLU A 113 -0.39 1.61 14.92
C GLU A 113 0.32 2.62 14.02
N THR A 114 0.58 2.23 12.78
CA THR A 114 1.19 3.10 11.78
C THR A 114 0.62 2.79 10.39
N TRP A 115 0.54 3.80 9.54
CA TRP A 115 0.30 3.59 8.12
C TRP A 115 1.17 4.49 7.27
N LEU A 116 1.55 3.94 6.12
CA LEU A 116 2.27 4.59 5.05
C LEU A 116 1.27 4.80 3.91
N THR A 117 1.15 6.05 3.44
CA THR A 117 0.45 6.38 2.20
C THR A 117 1.45 6.95 1.21
N VAL A 118 1.46 6.41 -0.01
CA VAL A 118 2.35 6.83 -1.10
C VAL A 118 1.50 7.16 -2.32
N GLY A 119 1.66 8.37 -2.85
CA GLY A 119 0.96 8.82 -4.05
C GLY A 119 1.93 9.10 -5.19
N TRP A 120 1.67 8.53 -6.37
CA TRP A 120 2.47 8.74 -7.59
C TRP A 120 1.63 9.05 -8.84
N ASP A 121 0.34 9.36 -8.66
CA ASP A 121 -0.55 9.83 -9.73
C ASP A 121 -0.57 8.89 -10.96
N GLY A 122 -0.66 7.58 -10.73
CA GLY A 122 -0.75 6.56 -11.78
C GLY A 122 -2.01 6.71 -12.64
N VAL A 123 -3.17 6.33 -12.11
CA VAL A 123 -4.48 6.66 -12.70
C VAL A 123 -5.14 7.74 -11.84
N ARG A 124 -5.70 8.76 -12.51
CA ARG A 124 -6.53 9.77 -11.86
C ARG A 124 -7.96 9.56 -12.27
N ARG A 125 -8.83 9.28 -11.30
CA ARG A 125 -10.27 9.29 -11.53
C ARG A 125 -10.79 10.70 -11.26
N VAL A 126 -11.53 11.23 -12.24
CA VAL A 126 -12.20 12.51 -12.12
C VAL A 126 -13.69 12.24 -12.12
N ASP A 127 -14.32 12.42 -10.96
CA ASP A 127 -15.78 12.39 -10.84
C ASP A 127 -16.28 13.84 -10.92
N LEU A 128 -17.03 14.15 -11.98
CA LEU A 128 -17.59 15.48 -12.25
C LEU A 128 -19.11 15.44 -12.10
N GLU A 129 -19.66 16.47 -11.48
CA GLU A 129 -21.10 16.73 -11.43
C GLU A 129 -21.39 18.19 -11.80
N PRO A 130 -22.58 18.49 -12.35
CA PRO A 130 -22.98 19.87 -12.60
C PRO A 130 -22.91 20.69 -11.31
N ALA A 131 -22.20 21.81 -11.36
CA ALA A 131 -22.15 22.73 -10.23
C ALA A 131 -23.51 23.42 -10.05
N GLY A 132 -23.92 23.62 -8.81
CA GLY A 132 -25.12 24.37 -8.45
C GLY A 132 -24.79 25.51 -7.48
N CYS A 133 -25.78 26.35 -7.19
CA CYS A 133 -25.71 27.34 -6.12
C CYS A 133 -26.89 27.16 -5.15
N GLU A 134 -26.87 27.87 -4.04
CA GLU A 134 -27.92 27.78 -3.01
C GLU A 134 -29.25 28.40 -3.44
N ASP A 135 -29.31 29.08 -4.59
CA ASP A 135 -30.53 29.67 -5.13
C ASP A 135 -31.33 28.63 -5.96
N PRO A 136 -32.49 28.16 -5.47
CA PRO A 136 -33.31 27.18 -6.17
C PRO A 136 -34.03 27.74 -7.41
N GLN A 137 -33.91 29.04 -7.70
CA GLN A 137 -34.46 29.68 -8.90
C GLN A 137 -33.37 30.06 -9.91
N CYS A 138 -32.11 29.71 -9.66
CA CYS A 138 -31.02 30.02 -10.57
C CYS A 138 -31.01 29.06 -11.77
N GLU A 139 -31.15 29.60 -12.98
CA GLU A 139 -31.04 28.87 -14.25
C GLU A 139 -29.67 29.06 -14.93
N ALA A 140 -28.70 29.66 -14.25
CA ALA A 140 -27.37 29.89 -14.80
C ALA A 140 -26.57 28.59 -14.91
N ASP A 141 -25.80 28.45 -15.99
CA ASP A 141 -24.80 27.38 -16.11
C ASP A 141 -23.60 27.71 -15.23
N HIS A 142 -23.42 26.94 -14.16
CA HIS A 142 -22.30 27.09 -13.22
C HIS A 142 -21.11 26.19 -13.58
N GLY A 143 -21.16 25.49 -14.72
CA GLY A 143 -20.16 24.53 -15.13
C GLY A 143 -20.22 23.23 -14.31
N TYR A 144 -19.07 22.62 -14.10
CA TYR A 144 -18.93 21.37 -13.37
C TYR A 144 -18.04 21.57 -12.14
N THR A 145 -18.44 20.97 -11.03
CA THR A 145 -17.57 20.73 -9.88
C THR A 145 -17.17 19.27 -9.89
N GLY A 146 -16.09 18.92 -9.20
CA GLY A 146 -15.71 17.53 -9.11
C GLY A 146 -14.56 17.29 -8.17
N THR A 147 -14.30 16.00 -7.97
CA THR A 147 -13.29 15.51 -7.05
C THR A 147 -12.24 14.74 -7.83
N PHE A 148 -10.98 15.01 -7.52
CA PHE A 148 -9.86 14.22 -8.01
C PHE A 148 -9.52 13.18 -6.95
N ALA A 149 -9.58 11.91 -7.34
CA ALA A 149 -9.01 10.81 -6.56
C ALA A 149 -7.75 10.33 -7.29
N GLY A 150 -6.61 10.41 -6.62
CA GLY A 150 -5.39 9.75 -7.07
C GLY A 150 -5.39 8.31 -6.58
N ASP A 151 -4.75 7.42 -7.34
CA ASP A 151 -4.33 6.13 -6.82
C ASP A 151 -3.25 6.36 -5.75
N ASP A 152 -3.61 6.10 -4.50
CA ASP A 152 -2.71 6.11 -3.36
C ASP A 152 -2.57 4.68 -2.84
N LEU A 153 -1.33 4.19 -2.73
CA LEU A 153 -1.05 2.97 -1.99
C LEU A 153 -1.07 3.29 -0.50
N THR A 154 -1.86 2.54 0.27
CA THR A 154 -1.82 2.60 1.73
C THR A 154 -1.46 1.24 2.31
N VAL A 155 -0.44 1.21 3.17
CA VAL A 155 -0.08 0.04 3.98
C VAL A 155 -0.24 0.42 5.44
N ARG A 156 -1.05 -0.33 6.18
CA ARG A 156 -1.35 -0.10 7.60
C ARG A 156 -0.93 -1.30 8.42
N MET A 157 -0.26 -1.07 9.54
CA MET A 157 0.14 -2.13 10.48
C MET A 157 -0.15 -1.69 11.91
N SER A 158 -0.53 -2.65 12.75
CA SER A 158 -0.74 -2.44 14.18
C SER A 158 0.02 -3.47 15.00
N SER A 159 0.47 -3.08 16.19
CA SER A 159 1.17 -3.98 17.10
C SER A 159 0.27 -5.13 17.57
N ALA A 160 -1.06 -4.92 17.56
CA ALA A 160 -2.04 -5.94 17.95
C ALA A 160 -2.25 -7.02 16.88
N ALA A 161 -2.23 -6.65 15.59
CA ALA A 161 -2.45 -7.59 14.48
C ALA A 161 -1.13 -8.13 13.91
N ASP A 162 -0.15 -7.25 13.72
CA ASP A 162 1.09 -7.54 12.97
C ASP A 162 2.31 -7.74 13.88
N GLY A 163 2.22 -7.24 15.12
CA GLY A 163 3.31 -7.22 16.09
C GLY A 163 4.19 -5.98 15.99
N PRO A 164 4.88 -5.61 17.09
CA PRO A 164 5.65 -4.37 17.19
C PRO A 164 6.81 -4.31 16.19
N ASP A 165 7.43 -5.44 15.86
CA ASP A 165 8.55 -5.49 14.91
C ASP A 165 8.12 -5.09 13.49
N ARG A 166 6.91 -5.46 13.07
CA ARG A 166 6.37 -5.10 11.74
C ARG A 166 6.01 -3.62 11.68
N VAL A 167 5.42 -3.08 12.76
CA VAL A 167 5.18 -1.63 12.91
C VAL A 167 6.49 -0.85 12.82
N ALA A 168 7.52 -1.26 13.57
CA ALA A 168 8.84 -0.62 13.53
C ALA A 168 9.48 -0.70 12.14
N ARG A 169 9.34 -1.85 11.45
CA ARG A 169 9.81 -2.03 10.07
C ARG A 169 9.12 -1.08 9.10
N LEU A 170 7.80 -0.92 9.19
CA LEU A 170 7.06 0.01 8.33
C LEU A 170 7.50 1.45 8.56
N VAL A 171 7.72 1.86 9.81
CA VAL A 171 8.29 3.19 10.14
C VAL A 171 9.67 3.37 9.52
N ARG A 172 10.57 2.39 9.66
CA ARG A 172 11.92 2.44 9.07
C ARG A 172 11.86 2.56 7.56
N PHE A 173 11.10 1.67 6.91
CA PHE A 173 10.93 1.67 5.45
C PHE A 173 10.39 3.00 4.95
N SER A 174 9.35 3.52 5.60
CA SER A 174 8.74 4.81 5.26
C SER A 174 9.76 5.95 5.36
N THR A 175 10.62 5.93 6.39
CA THR A 175 11.70 6.93 6.55
C THR A 175 12.74 6.79 5.44
N THR A 176 13.13 5.57 5.07
CA THR A 176 14.04 5.31 3.94
C THR A 176 13.45 5.82 2.63
N LEU A 177 12.17 5.54 2.38
CA LEU A 177 11.44 5.97 1.19
C LEU A 177 11.31 7.50 1.14
N GLN A 178 10.93 8.15 2.24
CA GLN A 178 10.87 9.62 2.33
C GLN A 178 12.21 10.28 1.98
N ARG A 179 13.33 9.67 2.40
CA ARG A 179 14.67 10.17 2.08
C ARG A 179 15.04 9.90 0.62
N ALA A 180 14.70 8.73 0.09
CA ALA A 180 15.07 8.32 -1.27
C ALA A 180 14.24 9.04 -2.33
N ALA A 181 12.94 9.21 -2.09
CA ALA A 181 12.00 9.89 -2.95
C ALA A 181 12.02 11.42 -2.82
N ALA A 182 13.03 11.98 -2.12
CA ALA A 182 13.13 13.39 -1.75
C ALA A 182 12.51 14.31 -2.81
N VAL A 183 11.30 14.78 -2.50
CA VAL A 183 10.52 15.77 -3.26
C VAL A 183 11.06 17.15 -2.99
#